data_AF-A0A929FQV1-F1
#
_entry.id   AF-A0A929FQV1-F1
#
_cell.length_a   1.000
_cell.length_b   1.000
_cell.length_c   1.000
_cell.angle_alpha   90.00
_cell.angle_beta   90.00
_cell.angle_gamma   90.00
#
_symmetry.space_group_name_H-M   'P 1'
#
loop_
_entity.id
_entity.type
_entity.pdbx_description
1 polymer ?
#
loop_
_entity_poly.entity_id
_entity_poly.type
_entity_poly.pdbx_seq_one_letter_code
_entity_poly.pdbx_strand_id
1 'polypeptide(L)'
;MPHLTNNVLNNAWISDKEWAKREGMTAFAGYPLLVENHLVGVMAMFAYKPISEYRLQGMALIAHTVAIAIERKRAEQLLANYNQTLEQKIEERTHTLSQTLENLQATFL
;
A
#
# COMPACT_ATOMS: atom_id res chain seq x y z
N MET A 1 -6.10 15.46 5.48
CA MET A 1 -5.94 16.61 4.56
C MET A 1 -4.52 16.61 4.01
N PRO A 2 -4.27 17.12 2.79
CA PRO A 2 -2.91 17.26 2.29
C PRO A 2 -2.11 18.26 3.13
N HIS A 3 -0.81 18.03 3.23
CA HIS A 3 0.14 18.91 3.91
C HIS A 3 1.09 19.52 2.89
N LEU A 4 1.19 20.84 2.85
CA LEU A 4 2.03 21.58 1.91
C LEU A 4 2.92 22.56 2.65
N THR A 5 4.14 22.71 2.17
CA THR A 5 4.96 23.87 2.51
C THR A 5 5.87 24.27 1.36
N ASN A 6 5.92 25.57 1.06
CA ASN A 6 6.96 26.19 0.21
C ASN A 6 8.08 26.79 1.08
N ASN A 7 8.14 26.43 2.36
CA ASN A 7 9.18 26.83 3.30
C ASN A 7 9.66 25.62 4.10
N VAL A 8 10.35 24.74 3.40
CA VAL A 8 10.85 23.45 3.92
C VAL A 8 11.72 23.63 5.18
N LEU A 9 12.64 24.59 5.18
CA LEU A 9 13.61 24.76 6.28
C LEU A 9 12.99 25.26 7.60
N ASN A 10 11.91 26.04 7.51
CA ASN A 10 11.20 26.53 8.69
C ASN A 10 9.99 25.67 9.07
N ASN A 11 9.76 24.57 8.36
CA ASN A 11 8.64 23.69 8.65
C ASN A 11 8.98 22.67 9.76
N ALA A 12 8.11 22.55 10.77
CA ALA A 12 8.30 21.63 11.89
C ALA A 12 8.13 20.15 11.51
N TRP A 13 7.48 19.85 10.39
CA TRP A 13 7.18 18.49 9.92
C TRP A 13 8.31 17.88 9.08
N ILE A 14 9.36 18.65 8.80
CA ILE A 14 10.52 18.17 8.03
C ILE A 14 11.62 17.78 9.01
N SER A 15 11.80 16.46 9.14
CA SER A 15 12.68 15.84 10.11
C SER A 15 14.16 16.09 9.81
N ASP A 16 14.55 16.05 8.53
CA ASP A 16 15.93 16.25 8.10
C ASP A 16 16.08 17.55 7.28
N LYS A 17 16.27 18.64 8.01
CA LYS A 17 16.44 19.98 7.44
C LYS A 17 17.80 20.15 6.75
N GLU A 18 18.83 19.46 7.24
CA GLU A 18 20.19 19.55 6.68
C GLU A 18 20.27 18.84 5.33
N TRP A 19 19.65 17.66 5.20
CA TRP A 19 19.45 17.03 3.90
C TRP A 19 18.65 17.94 2.96
N ALA A 20 17.52 18.47 3.42
CA ALA A 20 16.67 19.31 2.58
C ALA A 20 17.40 20.58 2.10
N LYS A 21 18.24 21.18 2.95
CA LYS A 21 19.09 22.32 2.60
C LYS A 21 20.16 21.95 1.58
N ARG A 22 20.88 20.84 1.79
CA ARG A 22 21.94 20.37 0.89
C ARG A 22 21.39 20.03 -0.50
N GLU A 23 20.24 19.38 -0.55
CA GLU A 23 19.59 19.03 -1.81
C GLU A 23 18.87 20.24 -2.46
N GLY A 24 18.85 21.41 -1.81
CA GLY A 24 18.24 22.62 -2.36
C GLY A 24 16.71 22.57 -2.41
N MET A 25 16.09 21.79 -1.53
CA MET A 25 14.64 21.62 -1.49
C MET A 25 13.98 22.87 -0.93
N THR A 26 13.03 23.42 -1.69
CA THR A 26 12.29 24.63 -1.31
C THR A 26 10.84 24.34 -0.97
N ALA A 27 10.28 23.23 -1.49
CA ALA A 27 8.90 22.85 -1.26
C ALA A 27 8.71 21.35 -1.01
N PHE A 28 7.66 21.04 -0.24
CA PHE A 28 7.20 19.70 0.07
C PHE A 28 5.68 19.64 -0.02
N ALA A 29 5.14 18.55 -0.55
CA ALA A 29 3.72 18.24 -0.53
C ALA A 29 3.48 16.76 -0.17
N GLY A 30 2.73 16.53 0.89
CA GLY A 30 2.24 15.24 1.34
C GLY A 30 0.75 15.10 1.03
N TYR A 31 0.40 14.09 0.25
CA TYR A 31 -0.98 13.77 -0.11
C TYR A 31 -1.42 12.47 0.55
N PRO A 32 -2.46 12.49 1.41
CA PRO A 32 -3.02 11.25 1.91
C PRO A 32 -3.66 10.48 0.74
N LEU A 33 -3.36 9.18 0.67
CA LEU A 33 -3.97 8.26 -0.28
C LEU A 33 -5.21 7.70 0.39
N LEU A 34 -6.38 8.16 -0.05
CA LEU A 34 -7.66 7.83 0.55
C LEU A 34 -8.52 7.06 -0.46
N VAL A 35 -9.14 5.97 -0.01
CA VAL A 35 -10.25 5.32 -0.72
C VAL A 35 -11.42 5.21 0.23
N GLU A 36 -12.59 5.73 -0.16
CA GLU A 36 -13.79 5.75 0.69
C GLU A 36 -13.52 6.21 2.14
N ASN A 37 -12.75 7.31 2.29
CA ASN A 37 -12.30 7.84 3.59
C ASN A 37 -11.29 6.99 4.39
N HIS A 38 -10.85 5.84 3.88
CA HIS A 38 -9.80 5.02 4.49
C HIS A 38 -8.41 5.43 4.02
N LEU A 39 -7.51 5.70 4.96
CA LEU A 39 -6.11 6.03 4.67
C LEU A 39 -5.33 4.77 4.30
N VAL A 40 -4.98 4.63 3.03
CA VAL A 40 -4.21 3.49 2.51
C VAL A 40 -2.70 3.76 2.42
N GLY A 41 -2.30 5.04 2.53
CA GLY A 41 -0.91 5.48 2.55
C GLY A 41 -0.75 7.00 2.40
N VAL A 42 0.48 7.45 2.17
CA VAL A 42 0.81 8.85 1.89
C VAL A 42 1.74 8.92 0.67
N MET A 43 1.43 9.80 -0.27
CA MET A 43 2.32 10.17 -1.36
C MET A 43 3.06 11.45 -0.99
N ALA A 44 4.38 11.39 -0.95
CA ALA A 44 5.26 12.51 -0.62
C ALA A 44 5.96 13.04 -1.88
N MET A 45 5.99 14.35 -2.03
CA MET A 45 6.68 15.05 -3.12
C MET A 45 7.58 16.12 -2.55
N PHE A 46 8.82 16.16 -3.05
CA PHE A 46 9.79 17.21 -2.79
C PHE A 46 10.04 18.00 -4.07
N ALA A 47 10.26 19.30 -3.96
CA ALA A 47 10.53 20.16 -5.10
C ALA A 47 11.59 21.21 -4.78
N TYR A 48 12.41 21.51 -5.79
CA TYR A 48 13.44 22.56 -5.74
C TYR A 48 12.88 23.96 -6.02
N LYS A 49 11.63 24.06 -6.50
CA LYS A 49 10.92 25.32 -6.73
C LYS A 49 9.58 25.30 -5.98
N PRO A 50 9.05 26.47 -5.58
CA PRO A 50 7.71 26.57 -5.01
C PRO A 50 6.68 25.85 -5.89
N ILE A 51 5.77 25.12 -5.25
CA ILE A 51 4.68 24.44 -5.93
C ILE A 51 3.50 25.41 -6.03
N SER A 52 2.97 25.58 -7.25
CA SER A 52 1.81 26.44 -7.49
C SER A 52 0.52 25.70 -7.16
N GLU A 53 -0.52 26.45 -6.78
CA GLU A 53 -1.83 25.89 -6.42
C GLU A 53 -2.46 25.02 -7.53
N TYR A 54 -2.32 25.44 -8.79
CA TYR A 54 -2.76 24.66 -9.94
C TYR A 54 -2.09 23.27 -10.02
N ARG A 55 -0.77 23.19 -9.78
CA ARG A 55 -0.04 21.92 -9.76
C ARG A 55 -0.49 21.03 -8.59
N LEU A 56 -0.89 21.64 -7.48
CA LEU A 56 -1.40 20.91 -6.32
C LEU A 56 -2.76 20.26 -6.58
N GLN A 57 -3.66 20.95 -7.27
CA GLN A 57 -4.97 20.41 -7.64
C GLN A 57 -4.83 19.20 -8.57
N GLY A 58 -3.94 19.28 -9.58
CA GLY A 58 -3.63 18.15 -10.45
C GLY A 58 -3.07 16.94 -9.68
N MET A 59 -2.32 17.20 -8.61
CA MET A 59 -1.72 16.14 -7.79
C MET A 59 -2.73 15.40 -6.91
N ALA A 60 -3.84 16.05 -6.52
CA ALA A 60 -4.91 15.39 -5.77
C ALA A 60 -5.55 14.26 -6.60
N LEU A 61 -5.74 14.47 -7.91
CA LEU A 61 -6.24 13.44 -8.82
C LEU A 61 -5.26 12.25 -8.92
N ILE A 62 -3.97 12.54 -9.00
CA ILE A 62 -2.93 11.49 -9.02
C ILE A 62 -2.95 10.69 -7.72
N ALA A 63 -3.02 11.37 -6.57
CA ALA A 63 -3.12 10.72 -5.26
C ALA A 63 -4.32 9.79 -5.18
N HIS A 64 -5.48 10.22 -5.67
CA HIS A 64 -6.69 9.40 -5.71
C HIS A 64 -6.51 8.15 -6.58
N THR A 65 -5.98 8.30 -7.80
CA THR A 65 -5.73 7.16 -8.71
C THR A 65 -4.74 6.16 -8.12
N VAL A 66 -3.68 6.66 -7.46
CA VAL A 66 -2.69 5.81 -6.77
C VAL A 66 -3.32 5.08 -5.59
N ALA A 67 -4.19 5.73 -4.82
CA ALA A 67 -4.90 5.11 -3.70
C ALA A 67 -5.74 3.90 -4.16
N ILE A 68 -6.53 4.08 -5.22
CA ILE A 68 -7.33 3.00 -5.82
C ILE A 68 -6.43 1.86 -6.32
N ALA A 69 -5.33 2.18 -6.99
CA ALA A 69 -4.42 1.16 -7.52
C ALA A 69 -3.76 0.32 -6.41
N ILE A 70 -3.38 0.95 -5.29
CA ILE A 70 -2.83 0.27 -4.12
C ILE A 70 -3.86 -0.67 -3.51
N GLU A 71 -5.08 -0.18 -3.29
CA GLU A 71 -6.15 -1.00 -2.70
C GLU A 71 -6.48 -2.19 -3.59
N ARG A 72 -6.65 -1.97 -4.91
CA ARG A 72 -6.88 -3.04 -5.87
C ARG A 72 -5.76 -4.08 -5.81
N LYS A 73 -4.50 -3.65 -5.81
CA LYS A 73 -3.36 -4.58 -5.77
C LYS A 73 -3.33 -5.40 -4.48
N ARG A 74 -3.66 -4.80 -3.34
CA ARG A 74 -3.77 -5.51 -2.06
C ARG A 74 -4.91 -6.53 -2.07
N ALA A 75 -6.06 -6.19 -2.64
CA ALA A 75 -7.19 -7.11 -2.77
C ALA A 75 -6.86 -8.31 -3.68
N GLU A 76 -6.21 -8.05 -4.83
CA GLU A 76 -5.71 -9.11 -5.73
C GLU A 76 -4.74 -10.06 -5.01
N GLN A 77 -3.79 -9.52 -4.24
CA GLN A 77 -2.82 -10.31 -3.47
C GLN A 77 -3.50 -11.14 -2.37
N LEU A 78 -4.46 -10.55 -1.64
CA LEU A 78 -5.19 -11.26 -0.60
C LEU A 78 -5.98 -12.44 -1.17
N LEU A 79 -6.64 -12.24 -2.31
CA LEU A 79 -7.37 -13.29 -3.00
C LEU A 79 -6.44 -14.42 -3.46
N ALA A 80 -5.29 -14.08 -4.06
CA ALA A 80 -4.30 -15.07 -4.49
C ALA A 80 -3.78 -15.91 -3.31
N ASN A 81 -3.43 -15.26 -2.20
CA ASN A 81 -2.96 -15.94 -0.99
C ASN A 81 -4.04 -16.86 -0.39
N TYR A 82 -5.29 -16.42 -0.40
CA TYR A 82 -6.41 -17.21 0.11
C TYR A 82 -6.65 -18.46 -0.75
N ASN A 83 -6.64 -18.31 -2.08
CA ASN A 83 -6.79 -19.45 -3.00
C ASN A 83 -5.67 -20.49 -2.78
N GLN A 84 -4.42 -20.05 -2.71
CA GLN A 84 -3.29 -20.94 -2.46
C GLN A 84 -3.45 -21.69 -1.12
N THR A 85 -3.86 -20.98 -0.06
CA THR A 85 -4.09 -21.60 1.26
C THR A 85 -5.23 -22.62 1.22
N LEU A 86 -6.29 -22.33 0.47
CA LEU A 86 -7.41 -23.25 0.32
C LEU A 86 -7.02 -24.50 -0.48
N GLU A 87 -6.26 -24.34 -1.56
CA GLU A 87 -5.76 -25.46 -2.37
C GLU A 87 -4.90 -26.41 -1.53
N GLN A 88 -3.97 -25.87 -0.73
CA GLN A 88 -3.15 -26.66 0.20
C GLN A 88 -4.03 -27.43 1.21
N LYS A 89 -5.01 -26.75 1.82
CA LYS A 89 -5.94 -27.40 2.76
C LYS A 89 -6.84 -28.45 2.11
N ILE A 90 -7.13 -28.33 0.82
CA ILE A 90 -7.89 -29.35 0.07
C ILE A 90 -6.99 -30.57 -0.17
N GLU A 91 -5.75 -30.35 -0.60
CA GLU A 91 -4.78 -31.41 -0.84
C GLU A 91 -4.49 -32.21 0.44
N GLU A 92 -4.19 -31.54 1.55
CA GLU A 92 -3.94 -32.18 2.85
C GLU A 92 -5.13 -33.03 3.32
N ARG A 93 -6.35 -32.49 3.24
CA ARG A 93 -7.56 -33.22 3.65
C ARG A 93 -7.85 -34.40 2.72
N THR A 94 -7.68 -34.23 1.42
CA THR A 94 -7.89 -35.30 0.44
C THR A 94 -6.88 -36.44 0.67
N HIS A 95 -5.62 -36.09 0.94
CA HIS A 95 -4.59 -37.07 1.27
C HIS A 95 -4.92 -37.85 2.55
N THR A 96 -5.33 -37.13 3.60
CA THR A 96 -5.73 -37.73 4.89
C THR A 96 -6.93 -38.67 4.72
N LEU A 97 -7.93 -38.27 3.91
CA LEU A 97 -9.10 -39.08 3.60
C LEU A 97 -8.71 -40.39 2.89
N SER A 98 -7.89 -40.31 1.83
CA SER A 98 -7.42 -41.51 1.11
C SER A 98 -6.66 -42.46 2.02
N GLN A 99 -5.74 -41.95 2.85
CA GLN A 99 -4.99 -42.77 3.82
C GLN A 99 -5.91 -43.44 4.86
N THR A 100 -6.92 -42.72 5.33
CA THR A 100 -7.87 -43.27 6.31
C THR A 100 -8.70 -44.39 5.68
N LEU A 101 -9.14 -44.21 4.42
CA LEU A 101 -9.86 -45.25 3.69
C LEU A 101 -9.01 -46.50 3.48
N GLU A 102 -7.75 -46.34 3.09
CA GLU A 102 -6.79 -47.46 2.92
C GLU A 102 -6.56 -48.22 4.24
N ASN A 103 -6.32 -47.50 5.34
CA ASN A 103 -6.10 -48.11 6.65
C ASN A 103 -7.32 -48.85 7.18
N LEU A 104 -8.53 -48.32 6.96
CA LEU A 104 -9.76 -48.99 7.34
C LEU A 104 -9.93 -50.29 6.53
N GLN A 105 -9.70 -50.26 5.21
CA GLN A 105 -9.77 -51.47 4.38
C GLN A 105 -8.75 -52.54 4.79
N ALA A 106 -7.54 -52.13 5.19
CA ALA A 106 -6.50 -53.05 5.65
C ALA A 106 -6.78 -53.67 7.04
N THR A 107 -7.63 -53.05 7.87
CA THR A 107 -7.97 -53.54 9.22
C THR A 107 -9.10 -54.58 9.21
N PHE A 108 -9.88 -54.65 8.12
CA PHE A 108 -10.97 -55.61 7.95
C PHE A 108 -10.58 -56.87 7.13
N LEU A 109 -9.28 -57.11 6.91
CA LEU A 109 -8.70 -58.34 6.35
C LEU A 109 -7.87 -59.06 7.41
#